data_AF-A0A2T7PS34-F1
#
_entry.id   AF-A0A2T7PS34-F1
#
_cell.length_a   1.000
_cell.length_b   1.000
_cell.length_c   1.000
_cell.angle_alpha   90.00
_cell.angle_beta   90.00
_cell.angle_gamma   90.00
#
_symmetry.space_group_name_H-M   'P 1'
#
loop_
_entity.id
_entity.type
_entity.pdbx_description
1 polymer ?
#
loop_
_entity_poly.entity_id
_entity_poly.type
_entity_poly.pdbx_seq_one_letter_code
_entity_poly.pdbx_strand_id
1 'polypeptide(L)'
;MPDGPLSVQDPRDTSAMMNSQETYRSSQNQSKSTSATTNHYTANEASSAAGTPSKDAVAQDQVQVNGTGGIANETTISLKNLPIEEVIVKVRQIVAELEKLEEYHRGEGMRYQKMLGDFYWDYADHRTEIANALSDCGYAALTVKMLKTMNTMGIFKNDDIWFPTYYTYNTAWNYSDASESLAKNLAEADAVRLLTLNLGHKPYLSNIQSKNVYYVLKASLSTLHNIARCSDVKHFFKENKTAEVIMPFISMKDEFLKAISMLTLAYIVEEEENTKLIDETNTISSIVSWTENAVDGGSKRRFKGFTPWELTQGLDKLAVNDTNKIQVVEAGALPVFLRMLQHDDPKEQSSTAHCIWTLSFDKTVRQKIIEHEGLVAALENLSKNENSEVRKNCLGALWMIKGENDPATTTKAEYTFQQRKEYIPLMMQKKYRPDGWLGAILGAKLFFDFSGKYPFEKSMQGLLKELRGRGQLSHMTDSTDEVDGLIAAENHMLIEGNPHKTTVAAHMALSMSRDDVTQWLLNRHLDICVPHMAQLDGKLLWQLKLMKDEAPQFFFHLLDTKLKLSFVDILRFTAAIDELH
;
A
#
# COMPACT_ATOMS: atom_id res chain seq x y z
N MET A 1 -13.15 -23.89 -10.85
CA MET A 1 -12.51 -24.30 -9.57
C MET A 1 -12.40 -23.07 -8.68
N PRO A 2 -12.21 -23.19 -7.35
CA PRO A 2 -12.02 -22.03 -6.50
C PRO A 2 -10.58 -21.50 -6.62
N ASP A 3 -10.39 -20.51 -7.50
CA ASP A 3 -9.09 -19.91 -7.74
C ASP A 3 -8.34 -19.38 -6.51
N GLY A 4 -7.15 -19.94 -6.36
CA GLY A 4 -5.91 -19.40 -5.84
C GLY A 4 -4.89 -20.54 -5.70
N PRO A 5 -3.59 -20.26 -5.49
CA PRO A 5 -2.79 -19.28 -6.22
C PRO A 5 -2.68 -19.67 -7.72
N LEU A 6 -1.87 -18.94 -8.49
CA LEU A 6 -1.64 -19.18 -9.93
C LEU A 6 -1.18 -20.61 -10.32
N SER A 7 -0.76 -21.47 -9.39
CA SER A 7 -0.39 -22.88 -9.64
C SER A 7 -1.54 -23.76 -10.14
N VAL A 8 -2.80 -23.30 -10.07
CA VAL A 8 -3.98 -24.00 -10.58
C VAL A 8 -4.53 -23.34 -11.86
N GLN A 9 -4.03 -22.15 -12.23
CA GLN A 9 -4.55 -21.35 -13.35
C GLN A 9 -3.76 -21.51 -14.66
N ASP A 10 -2.55 -22.09 -14.64
CA ASP A 10 -1.83 -22.47 -15.88
C ASP A 10 -2.19 -23.91 -16.29
N PRO A 11 -2.72 -24.15 -17.51
CA PRO A 11 -3.01 -25.49 -18.02
C PRO A 11 -1.79 -26.45 -18.06
N ARG A 12 -0.57 -25.90 -18.03
CA ARG A 12 0.71 -26.63 -18.01
C ARG A 12 1.12 -27.11 -16.62
N ASP A 13 0.42 -26.69 -15.55
CA ASP A 13 0.65 -27.15 -14.18
C ASP A 13 -0.38 -28.19 -13.73
N THR A 14 -1.66 -27.99 -14.04
CA THR A 14 -2.75 -28.91 -13.64
C THR A 14 -2.63 -30.29 -14.26
N SER A 15 -2.26 -30.39 -15.54
CA SER A 15 -2.07 -31.66 -16.26
C SER A 15 -0.91 -32.51 -15.71
N ALA A 16 0.17 -31.87 -15.22
CA ALA A 16 1.30 -32.57 -14.60
C ALA A 16 0.98 -33.04 -13.18
N MET A 17 0.22 -32.26 -12.41
CA MET A 17 -0.13 -32.59 -11.03
C MET A 17 -1.14 -33.75 -10.91
N MET A 18 -2.10 -33.88 -11.82
CA MET A 18 -3.03 -35.03 -11.81
C MET A 18 -2.33 -36.34 -12.20
N ASN A 19 -1.48 -36.31 -13.24
CA ASN A 19 -0.77 -37.51 -13.70
C ASN A 19 0.19 -38.10 -12.66
N SER A 20 0.75 -37.29 -11.75
CA SER A 20 1.67 -37.81 -10.71
C SER A 20 0.96 -38.69 -9.67
N GLN A 21 -0.32 -38.44 -9.38
CA GLN A 21 -1.11 -39.25 -8.44
C GLN A 21 -1.57 -40.59 -9.05
N GLU A 22 -1.95 -40.62 -10.33
CA GLU A 22 -2.40 -41.85 -11.00
C GLU A 22 -1.24 -42.79 -11.34
N THR A 23 -0.08 -42.24 -11.72
CA THR A 23 1.12 -43.04 -12.00
C THR A 23 1.60 -43.77 -10.75
N TYR A 24 1.56 -43.12 -9.57
CA TYR A 24 2.03 -43.72 -8.32
C TYR A 24 1.14 -44.88 -7.82
N ARG A 25 -0.19 -44.77 -7.98
CA ARG A 25 -1.12 -45.88 -7.69
C ARG A 25 -0.92 -47.08 -8.62
N SER A 26 -0.53 -46.83 -9.87
CA SER A 26 -0.29 -47.88 -10.85
C SER A 26 1.03 -48.65 -10.57
N SER A 27 2.07 -47.95 -10.09
CA SER A 27 3.39 -48.55 -9.86
C SER A 27 3.47 -49.54 -8.69
N GLN A 28 2.62 -49.41 -7.65
CA GLN A 28 2.63 -50.35 -6.53
C GLN A 28 1.86 -51.66 -6.79
N ASN A 29 0.93 -51.68 -7.75
CA ASN A 29 0.14 -52.88 -8.07
C ASN A 29 0.81 -53.84 -9.07
N GLN A 30 1.92 -53.45 -9.73
CA GLN A 30 2.63 -54.31 -10.70
C GLN A 30 3.91 -54.98 -10.18
N SER A 31 4.32 -54.71 -8.92
CA SER A 31 5.55 -55.27 -8.34
C SER A 31 5.33 -56.51 -7.44
N LYS A 32 4.23 -57.25 -7.65
CA LYS A 32 3.98 -58.59 -7.05
C LYS A 32 3.25 -59.58 -7.99
N SER A 33 3.85 -59.91 -9.13
CA SER A 33 3.75 -61.28 -9.66
C SER A 33 4.96 -61.60 -10.53
N THR A 34 5.44 -62.84 -10.44
CA THR A 34 6.62 -63.32 -11.15
C THR A 34 6.26 -64.09 -12.43
N SER A 35 7.26 -64.17 -13.31
CA SER A 35 7.59 -65.29 -14.20
C SER A 35 6.89 -65.46 -15.56
N ALA A 36 7.78 -65.52 -16.57
CA ALA A 36 7.84 -66.47 -17.69
C ALA A 36 7.22 -66.12 -19.07
N THR A 37 7.99 -66.55 -20.08
CA THR A 37 7.63 -66.90 -21.48
C THR A 37 7.35 -65.80 -22.52
N THR A 38 8.42 -65.42 -23.22
CA THR A 38 8.65 -65.45 -24.69
C THR A 38 7.59 -64.98 -25.72
N ASN A 39 8.13 -64.38 -26.80
CA ASN A 39 7.60 -64.18 -28.18
C ASN A 39 6.84 -62.89 -28.54
N HIS A 40 7.58 -61.97 -29.16
CA HIS A 40 7.45 -61.52 -30.56
C HIS A 40 6.07 -61.36 -31.26
N TYR A 41 6.04 -60.29 -32.08
CA TYR A 41 5.21 -60.00 -33.29
C TYR A 41 3.98 -59.07 -33.19
N THR A 42 4.23 -57.80 -33.56
CA THR A 42 3.54 -56.95 -34.57
C THR A 42 2.03 -56.65 -34.52
N ALA A 43 1.76 -55.35 -34.31
CA ALA A 43 1.13 -54.41 -35.27
C ALA A 43 -0.39 -54.45 -35.60
N ASN A 44 -0.88 -53.24 -35.94
CA ASN A 44 -2.16 -52.89 -36.60
C ASN A 44 -3.46 -53.13 -35.79
N GLU A 45 -4.55 -52.36 -35.98
CA GLU A 45 -4.76 -51.00 -36.51
C GLU A 45 -6.19 -50.53 -36.15
N ALA A 46 -6.46 -49.23 -36.26
CA ALA A 46 -7.74 -48.59 -36.60
C ALA A 46 -9.07 -48.89 -35.83
N SER A 47 -9.60 -47.81 -35.25
CA SER A 47 -11.06 -47.48 -35.19
C SER A 47 -11.95 -48.32 -34.24
N SER A 48 -13.17 -47.93 -33.87
CA SER A 48 -13.93 -46.67 -34.02
C SER A 48 -15.04 -46.57 -32.95
N ALA A 49 -15.42 -45.32 -32.65
CA ALA A 49 -16.78 -44.84 -32.33
C ALA A 49 -17.66 -45.48 -31.20
N ALA A 50 -18.06 -44.58 -30.29
CA ALA A 50 -19.42 -44.39 -29.74
C ALA A 50 -20.14 -45.51 -28.96
N GLY A 51 -20.57 -45.20 -27.74
CA GLY A 51 -21.52 -46.04 -26.99
C GLY A 51 -21.69 -45.73 -25.51
N THR A 52 -22.27 -44.59 -25.14
CA THR A 52 -23.05 -44.48 -23.89
C THR A 52 -24.37 -45.24 -24.09
N PRO A 53 -24.88 -45.98 -23.07
CA PRO A 53 -25.57 -45.30 -21.98
C PRO A 53 -25.47 -45.91 -20.56
N SER A 54 -25.89 -45.09 -19.60
CA SER A 54 -26.23 -45.41 -18.21
C SER A 54 -27.18 -46.61 -18.05
N LYS A 55 -26.98 -47.43 -16.99
CA LYS A 55 -27.92 -47.49 -15.84
C LYS A 55 -27.47 -48.36 -14.66
N ASP A 56 -28.10 -48.05 -13.54
CA ASP A 56 -28.02 -48.59 -12.18
C ASP A 56 -28.10 -50.12 -12.06
N ALA A 57 -27.39 -50.69 -11.08
CA ALA A 57 -27.87 -51.85 -10.31
C ALA A 57 -27.19 -51.94 -8.93
N VAL A 58 -28.01 -52.12 -7.89
CA VAL A 58 -27.59 -52.43 -6.51
C VAL A 58 -27.36 -53.93 -6.37
N ALA A 59 -26.30 -54.33 -5.67
CA ALA A 59 -26.22 -55.64 -5.03
C ALA A 59 -25.49 -55.52 -3.69
N GLN A 60 -26.22 -55.78 -2.61
CA GLN A 60 -25.62 -56.11 -1.31
C GLN A 60 -25.19 -57.58 -1.35
N ASP A 61 -24.07 -57.92 -0.72
CA ASP A 61 -23.98 -59.24 -0.10
C ASP A 61 -23.12 -59.19 1.16
N GLN A 62 -23.56 -59.90 2.21
CA GLN A 62 -22.89 -59.98 3.50
C GLN A 62 -22.28 -61.36 3.68
N VAL A 63 -20.98 -61.44 3.95
CA VAL A 63 -20.39 -62.58 4.66
C VAL A 63 -19.41 -62.09 5.71
N GLN A 64 -19.76 -62.26 6.98
CA GLN A 64 -18.80 -62.23 8.08
C GLN A 64 -18.07 -63.59 8.17
N VAL A 65 -16.82 -63.57 8.62
CA VAL A 65 -16.35 -64.21 9.88
C VAL A 65 -14.81 -64.11 9.98
N ASN A 66 -14.36 -63.56 11.12
CA ASN A 66 -13.09 -63.71 11.86
C ASN A 66 -11.83 -64.27 11.12
N GLY A 67 -10.62 -63.68 11.22
CA GLY A 67 -10.16 -62.49 11.94
C GLY A 67 -8.81 -62.73 12.64
N THR A 68 -7.90 -61.73 12.66
CA THR A 68 -6.81 -61.55 13.65
C THR A 68 -6.10 -60.21 13.44
N GLY A 69 -5.95 -59.41 14.50
CA GLY A 69 -4.87 -58.43 14.71
C GLY A 69 -4.51 -57.47 13.56
N GLY A 70 -5.29 -56.40 13.38
CA GLY A 70 -4.94 -55.26 12.52
C GLY A 70 -5.26 -53.95 13.21
N ILE A 71 -4.35 -52.97 13.12
CA ILE A 71 -4.45 -51.65 13.76
C ILE A 71 -5.74 -50.96 13.31
N ALA A 72 -6.48 -50.38 14.25
CA ALA A 72 -7.75 -49.72 13.97
C ALA A 72 -7.56 -48.53 13.02
N ASN A 73 -8.42 -48.45 12.01
CA ASN A 73 -8.51 -47.29 11.12
C ASN A 73 -8.88 -46.05 11.95
N GLU A 74 -7.94 -45.12 12.16
CA GLU A 74 -8.32 -43.75 12.44
C GLU A 74 -8.96 -43.18 11.18
N THR A 75 -10.26 -42.91 11.30
CA THR A 75 -11.09 -42.35 10.24
C THR A 75 -10.49 -41.06 9.72
N THR A 76 -10.40 -40.90 8.40
CA THR A 76 -10.08 -39.61 7.77
C THR A 76 -11.20 -38.62 8.05
N ILE A 77 -11.17 -37.96 9.22
CA ILE A 77 -12.15 -36.93 9.60
C ILE A 77 -12.09 -35.85 8.53
N SER A 78 -13.20 -35.64 7.83
CA SER A 78 -13.32 -34.57 6.85
C SER A 78 -13.20 -33.23 7.58
N LEU A 79 -12.04 -32.59 7.46
CA LEU A 79 -11.72 -31.31 8.10
C LEU A 79 -12.51 -30.12 7.52
N LYS A 80 -13.43 -30.35 6.58
CA LYS A 80 -14.11 -29.30 5.78
C LYS A 80 -15.38 -28.72 6.42
N ASN A 81 -15.86 -29.30 7.53
CA ASN A 81 -17.13 -28.96 8.16
C ASN A 81 -17.02 -28.78 9.69
N LEU A 82 -15.84 -28.39 10.21
CA LEU A 82 -15.69 -28.10 11.64
C LEU A 82 -16.15 -26.65 11.92
N PRO A 83 -16.70 -26.36 13.12
CA PRO A 83 -16.89 -24.99 13.57
C PRO A 83 -15.56 -24.21 13.55
N ILE A 84 -15.60 -22.91 13.21
CA ILE A 84 -14.38 -22.10 13.09
C ILE A 84 -13.61 -22.04 14.41
N GLU A 85 -14.30 -22.07 15.55
CA GLU A 85 -13.73 -22.13 16.88
C GLU A 85 -12.87 -23.39 17.09
N GLU A 86 -13.33 -24.54 16.61
CA GLU A 86 -12.56 -25.80 16.65
C GLU A 86 -11.36 -25.75 15.71
N VAL A 87 -11.51 -25.13 14.53
CA VAL A 87 -10.39 -24.93 13.59
C VAL A 87 -9.32 -24.03 14.21
N ILE A 88 -9.70 -22.93 14.87
CA ILE A 88 -8.77 -22.02 15.57
C ILE A 88 -8.03 -22.75 16.70
N VAL A 89 -8.72 -23.53 17.52
CA VAL A 89 -8.09 -24.38 18.55
C VAL A 89 -7.10 -25.35 17.91
N LYS A 90 -7.49 -26.00 16.81
CA LYS A 90 -6.66 -26.97 16.10
C LYS A 90 -5.44 -26.33 15.43
N VAL A 91 -5.56 -25.11 14.89
CA VAL A 91 -4.44 -24.32 14.36
C VAL A 91 -3.42 -24.04 15.47
N ARG A 92 -3.86 -23.58 16.64
CA ARG A 92 -2.97 -23.34 17.80
C ARG A 92 -2.28 -24.61 18.27
N GLN A 93 -3.00 -25.74 18.32
CA GLN A 93 -2.42 -27.05 18.64
C GLN A 93 -1.37 -27.48 17.60
N ILE A 94 -1.67 -27.37 16.31
CA ILE A 94 -0.75 -27.74 15.22
C ILE A 94 0.55 -26.94 15.28
N VAL A 95 0.48 -25.63 15.54
CA VAL A 95 1.69 -24.80 15.68
C VAL A 95 2.51 -25.21 16.91
N ALA A 96 1.86 -25.49 18.04
CA ALA A 96 2.54 -25.97 19.25
C ALA A 96 3.17 -27.37 19.09
N GLU A 97 2.60 -28.27 18.28
CA GLU A 97 3.25 -29.55 17.94
C GLU A 97 4.40 -29.38 16.95
N LEU A 98 4.26 -28.53 15.92
CA LEU A 98 5.34 -28.21 14.99
C LEU A 98 6.55 -27.55 15.68
N GLU A 99 6.34 -26.73 16.71
CA GLU A 99 7.42 -26.08 17.46
C GLU A 99 8.38 -27.11 18.10
N LYS A 100 7.82 -28.21 18.62
CA LYS A 100 8.54 -29.33 19.25
C LYS A 100 9.37 -30.17 18.28
N LEU A 101 9.12 -30.07 16.97
CA LEU A 101 9.84 -30.85 15.97
C LEU A 101 11.20 -30.23 15.64
N GLU A 102 12.15 -31.11 15.32
CA GLU A 102 13.45 -30.76 14.72
C GLU A 102 13.44 -30.97 13.20
N GLU A 103 12.69 -31.96 12.71
CA GLU A 103 12.53 -32.26 11.29
C GLU A 103 11.08 -32.01 10.80
N TYR A 104 10.98 -31.34 9.65
CA TYR A 104 9.69 -30.90 9.08
C TYR A 104 9.29 -31.63 7.81
N HIS A 105 10.23 -32.35 7.19
CA HIS A 105 10.08 -32.86 5.83
C HIS A 105 9.25 -34.17 5.74
N ARG A 106 8.90 -34.80 6.88
CA ARG A 106 8.24 -36.11 6.93
C ARG A 106 7.25 -36.22 8.08
N GLY A 107 6.44 -37.29 8.05
CA GLY A 107 5.52 -37.66 9.13
C GLY A 107 4.59 -36.52 9.54
N GLU A 108 4.47 -36.30 10.85
CA GLU A 108 3.63 -35.25 11.42
C GLU A 108 4.01 -33.85 10.95
N GLY A 109 5.30 -33.54 10.80
CA GLY A 109 5.75 -32.24 10.31
C GLY A 109 5.14 -31.90 8.95
N MET A 110 5.22 -32.82 7.99
CA MET A 110 4.63 -32.66 6.66
C MET A 110 3.09 -32.58 6.72
N ARG A 111 2.46 -33.45 7.53
CA ARG A 111 1.00 -33.50 7.72
C ARG A 111 0.46 -32.16 8.22
N TYR A 112 1.09 -31.61 9.25
CA TYR A 112 0.72 -30.35 9.88
C TYR A 112 0.91 -29.13 8.97
N GLN A 113 2.04 -29.01 8.27
CA GLN A 113 2.24 -27.94 7.28
C GLN A 113 1.19 -27.98 6.18
N LYS A 114 0.84 -29.18 5.68
CA LYS A 114 -0.22 -29.32 4.68
C LYS A 114 -1.59 -28.90 5.24
N MET A 115 -1.95 -29.33 6.45
CA MET A 115 -3.23 -28.99 7.08
C MET A 115 -3.42 -27.48 7.26
N LEU A 116 -2.39 -26.75 7.70
CA LEU A 116 -2.47 -25.29 7.81
C LEU A 116 -2.73 -24.62 6.45
N GLY A 117 -2.08 -25.12 5.40
CA GLY A 117 -2.29 -24.67 4.03
C GLY A 117 -3.66 -25.04 3.45
N ASP A 118 -4.21 -26.21 3.78
CA ASP A 118 -5.55 -26.66 3.36
C ASP A 118 -6.65 -25.78 3.99
N PHE A 119 -6.51 -25.40 5.27
CA PHE A 119 -7.49 -24.55 5.96
C PHE A 119 -7.73 -23.20 5.26
N TYR A 120 -6.74 -22.64 4.56
CA TYR A 120 -6.89 -21.37 3.82
C TYR A 120 -7.90 -21.47 2.66
N TRP A 121 -8.08 -22.67 2.10
CA TRP A 121 -9.00 -22.93 0.99
C TRP A 121 -10.35 -23.44 1.49
N ASP A 122 -10.33 -24.27 2.53
CA ASP A 122 -11.55 -24.85 3.09
C ASP A 122 -12.36 -23.85 3.93
N TYR A 123 -11.72 -22.83 4.51
CA TYR A 123 -12.35 -21.79 5.33
C TYR A 123 -12.10 -20.38 4.75
N ALA A 124 -12.49 -20.20 3.48
CA ALA A 124 -12.20 -18.99 2.71
C ALA A 124 -12.71 -17.69 3.37
N ASP A 125 -13.86 -17.72 4.04
CA ASP A 125 -14.47 -16.55 4.69
C ASP A 125 -13.81 -16.21 6.05
N HIS A 126 -13.13 -17.18 6.67
CA HIS A 126 -12.49 -17.05 7.99
C HIS A 126 -10.95 -16.93 7.93
N ARG A 127 -10.39 -16.64 6.74
CA ARG A 127 -8.93 -16.53 6.53
C ARG A 127 -8.25 -15.58 7.50
N THR A 128 -8.88 -14.44 7.78
CA THR A 128 -8.36 -13.41 8.70
C THR A 128 -8.30 -13.93 10.14
N GLU A 129 -9.31 -14.66 10.59
CA GLU A 129 -9.38 -15.24 11.94
C GLU A 129 -8.28 -16.31 12.12
N ILE A 130 -8.10 -17.18 11.12
CA ILE A 130 -7.04 -18.19 11.11
C ILE A 130 -5.66 -17.54 11.03
N ALA A 131 -5.48 -16.51 10.19
CA ALA A 131 -4.23 -15.76 10.09
C ALA A 131 -3.83 -15.09 11.41
N ASN A 132 -4.80 -14.49 12.11
CA ASN A 132 -4.59 -13.90 13.43
C ASN A 132 -4.26 -14.99 14.46
N ALA A 133 -4.95 -16.13 14.45
CA ALA A 133 -4.63 -17.26 15.32
C ALA A 133 -3.22 -17.81 15.10
N LEU A 134 -2.74 -17.88 13.85
CA LEU A 134 -1.34 -18.20 13.51
C LEU A 134 -0.36 -17.15 14.04
N SER A 135 -0.71 -15.87 13.93
CA SER A 135 0.09 -14.76 14.45
C SER A 135 0.27 -14.86 15.97
N ASP A 136 -0.83 -15.03 16.70
CA ASP A 136 -0.87 -15.13 18.16
C ASP A 136 -0.04 -16.29 18.73
N CYS A 137 0.03 -17.43 18.02
CA CYS A 137 0.77 -18.61 18.46
C CYS A 137 2.19 -18.69 17.92
N GLY A 138 2.77 -17.57 17.45
CA GLY A 138 4.18 -17.48 17.08
C GLY A 138 4.56 -18.17 15.75
N TYR A 139 3.58 -18.42 14.87
CA TYR A 139 3.81 -19.16 13.61
C TYR A 139 4.85 -18.49 12.69
N ALA A 140 5.04 -17.18 12.79
CA ALA A 140 6.04 -16.43 12.02
C ALA A 140 7.49 -16.90 12.31
N ALA A 141 7.87 -17.01 13.59
CA ALA A 141 9.19 -17.50 13.99
C ALA A 141 9.39 -18.96 13.58
N LEU A 142 8.34 -19.78 13.75
CA LEU A 142 8.34 -21.17 13.33
C LEU A 142 8.49 -21.31 11.80
N THR A 143 7.84 -20.48 11.00
CA THR A 143 7.99 -20.46 9.53
C THR A 143 9.44 -20.27 9.13
N VAL A 144 10.12 -19.30 9.75
CA VAL A 144 11.53 -19.03 9.45
C VAL A 144 12.44 -20.15 9.96
N LYS A 145 12.15 -20.78 11.11
CA LYS A 145 12.82 -22.02 11.57
C LYS A 145 12.67 -23.15 10.54
N MET A 146 11.44 -23.46 10.12
CA MET A 146 11.12 -24.52 9.16
C MET A 146 11.83 -24.31 7.82
N LEU A 147 11.76 -23.11 7.24
CA LEU A 147 12.44 -22.79 5.97
C LEU A 147 13.96 -22.88 6.09
N LYS A 148 14.56 -22.41 7.19
CA LYS A 148 16.01 -22.53 7.43
C LYS A 148 16.43 -24.00 7.54
N THR A 149 15.70 -24.83 8.27
CA THR A 149 15.96 -26.28 8.36
C THR A 149 15.84 -26.97 7.00
N MET A 150 14.76 -26.76 6.25
CA MET A 150 14.59 -27.43 4.94
C MET A 150 15.62 -26.95 3.90
N ASN A 151 16.06 -25.69 3.98
CA ASN A 151 17.17 -25.17 3.15
C ASN A 151 18.49 -25.92 3.39
N THR A 152 18.85 -26.32 4.61
CA THR A 152 20.10 -27.09 4.85
C THR A 152 20.03 -28.51 4.28
N MET A 153 18.83 -29.06 4.09
CA MET A 153 18.61 -30.38 3.48
C MET A 153 18.64 -30.34 1.94
N GLY A 154 18.48 -29.14 1.36
CA GLY A 154 18.40 -28.88 -0.08
C GLY A 154 16.97 -29.01 -0.62
N ILE A 155 16.23 -27.89 -0.68
CA ILE A 155 14.79 -27.85 -1.01
C ILE A 155 14.41 -28.38 -2.41
N PHE A 156 15.37 -28.53 -3.32
CA PHE A 156 15.16 -29.10 -4.66
C PHE A 156 15.73 -30.51 -4.82
N LYS A 157 16.16 -31.16 -3.74
CA LYS A 157 16.82 -32.48 -3.78
C LYS A 157 15.84 -33.62 -4.04
N ASN A 158 14.64 -33.55 -3.48
CA ASN A 158 13.56 -34.53 -3.67
C ASN A 158 12.21 -33.95 -3.22
N ASP A 159 11.15 -34.67 -3.55
CA ASP A 159 9.76 -34.29 -3.25
C ASP A 159 9.44 -34.25 -1.75
N ASP A 160 10.05 -35.13 -0.95
CA ASP A 160 9.90 -35.16 0.52
C ASP A 160 10.28 -33.82 1.17
N ILE A 161 11.31 -33.14 0.68
CA ILE A 161 11.73 -31.82 1.19
C ILE A 161 10.96 -30.70 0.47
N TRP A 162 10.70 -30.86 -0.83
CA TRP A 162 10.04 -29.85 -1.64
C TRP A 162 8.60 -29.58 -1.20
N PHE A 163 7.75 -30.59 -1.00
CA PHE A 163 6.34 -30.37 -0.68
C PHE A 163 6.12 -29.66 0.67
N PRO A 164 6.79 -30.04 1.78
CA PRO A 164 6.76 -29.28 3.03
C PRO A 164 7.28 -27.84 2.88
N THR A 165 8.37 -27.64 2.13
CA THR A 165 8.89 -26.31 1.80
C THR A 165 7.84 -25.47 1.07
N TYR A 166 7.19 -26.05 0.06
CA TYR A 166 6.09 -25.45 -0.68
C TYR A 166 4.92 -25.10 0.25
N TYR A 167 4.48 -26.01 1.13
CA TYR A 167 3.40 -25.73 2.07
C TYR A 167 3.73 -24.60 3.04
N THR A 168 4.97 -24.53 3.54
CA THR A 168 5.41 -23.43 4.42
C THR A 168 5.42 -22.09 3.68
N TYR A 169 6.01 -21.99 2.48
CA TYR A 169 5.94 -20.77 1.68
C TYR A 169 4.50 -20.38 1.30
N ASN A 170 3.66 -21.34 0.94
CA ASN A 170 2.27 -21.12 0.58
C ASN A 170 1.46 -20.58 1.78
N THR A 171 1.69 -21.12 2.97
CA THR A 171 1.00 -20.71 4.20
C THR A 171 1.44 -19.30 4.60
N ALA A 172 2.74 -19.02 4.61
CA ALA A 172 3.28 -17.69 4.92
C ALA A 172 2.81 -16.62 3.94
N TRP A 173 2.84 -16.91 2.63
CA TRP A 173 2.37 -15.99 1.59
C TRP A 173 0.87 -15.71 1.73
N ASN A 174 0.02 -16.75 1.77
CA ASN A 174 -1.43 -16.55 1.76
C ASN A 174 -1.97 -15.90 3.04
N TYR A 175 -1.52 -16.31 4.23
CA TYR A 175 -2.03 -15.73 5.47
C TYR A 175 -1.41 -14.35 5.80
N SER A 176 -0.25 -13.99 5.25
CA SER A 176 0.27 -12.60 5.35
C SER A 176 -0.51 -11.60 4.49
N ASP A 177 -1.24 -12.06 3.48
CA ASP A 177 -2.23 -11.21 2.77
C ASP A 177 -3.47 -10.97 3.66
N ALA A 178 -3.89 -12.00 4.40
CA ALA A 178 -5.10 -11.97 5.22
C ALA A 178 -4.93 -11.27 6.59
N SER A 179 -3.71 -11.19 7.14
CA SER A 179 -3.44 -10.52 8.42
C SER A 179 -2.18 -9.66 8.38
N GLU A 180 -2.36 -8.35 8.63
CA GLU A 180 -1.28 -7.40 8.87
C GLU A 180 -0.43 -7.79 10.09
N SER A 181 -1.04 -8.37 11.13
CA SER A 181 -0.30 -8.85 12.31
C SER A 181 0.65 -9.99 11.94
N LEU A 182 0.20 -10.98 11.17
CA LEU A 182 1.08 -12.07 10.74
C LEU A 182 2.19 -11.57 9.81
N ALA A 183 1.89 -10.60 8.93
CA ALA A 183 2.88 -9.97 8.07
C ALA A 183 3.96 -9.20 8.87
N LYS A 184 3.56 -8.41 9.88
CA LYS A 184 4.48 -7.73 10.80
C LYS A 184 5.34 -8.74 11.58
N ASN A 185 4.71 -9.76 12.17
CA ASN A 185 5.42 -10.79 12.93
C ASN A 185 6.41 -11.58 12.05
N LEU A 186 6.14 -11.77 10.75
CA LEU A 186 7.10 -12.35 9.80
C LEU A 186 8.32 -11.44 9.58
N ALA A 187 8.15 -10.13 9.55
CA ALA A 187 9.26 -9.18 9.45
C ALA A 187 10.16 -9.23 10.70
N GLU A 188 9.54 -9.16 11.88
CA GLU A 188 10.21 -9.31 13.19
C GLU A 188 10.92 -10.67 13.33
N ALA A 189 10.34 -11.73 12.77
CA ALA A 189 10.90 -13.08 12.75
C ALA A 189 12.06 -13.30 11.75
N ASP A 190 12.64 -12.23 11.19
CA ASP A 190 13.77 -12.30 10.24
C ASP A 190 13.40 -12.94 8.88
N ALA A 191 12.11 -12.97 8.50
CA ALA A 191 11.70 -13.47 7.18
C ALA A 191 12.18 -12.55 6.05
N VAL A 192 12.17 -11.23 6.24
CA VAL A 192 12.61 -10.27 5.20
C VAL A 192 14.02 -10.58 4.71
N ARG A 193 14.96 -10.95 5.61
CA ARG A 193 16.31 -11.39 5.25
C ARG A 193 16.31 -12.65 4.40
N LEU A 194 15.61 -13.70 4.85
CA LEU A 194 15.55 -14.99 4.15
C LEU A 194 14.96 -14.84 2.74
N LEU A 195 13.85 -14.11 2.62
CA LEU A 195 13.16 -13.89 1.35
C LEU A 195 14.00 -13.01 0.41
N THR A 196 14.70 -12.00 0.93
CA THR A 196 15.64 -11.17 0.14
C THR A 196 16.83 -12.01 -0.36
N LEU A 197 17.38 -12.90 0.48
CA LEU A 197 18.47 -13.80 0.07
C LEU A 197 18.07 -14.74 -1.07
N ASN A 198 16.83 -15.26 -1.08
CA ASN A 198 16.30 -16.05 -2.19
C ASN A 198 16.31 -15.25 -3.52
N LEU A 199 15.89 -13.99 -3.48
CA LEU A 199 15.83 -13.12 -4.67
C LEU A 199 17.23 -12.74 -5.18
N GLY A 200 18.21 -12.57 -4.29
CA GLY A 200 19.61 -12.32 -4.66
C GLY A 200 20.40 -13.57 -5.08
N HIS A 201 19.82 -14.77 -4.96
CA HIS A 201 20.56 -16.02 -5.15
C HIS A 201 20.80 -16.33 -6.63
N LYS A 202 22.03 -16.09 -7.11
CA LYS A 202 22.41 -16.29 -8.53
C LYS A 202 21.97 -17.64 -9.13
N PRO A 203 22.15 -18.81 -8.47
CA PRO A 203 21.66 -20.08 -8.99
C PRO A 203 20.14 -20.16 -9.18
N TYR A 204 19.34 -19.37 -8.45
CA TYR A 204 17.89 -19.29 -8.67
C TYR A 204 17.59 -18.41 -9.89
N LEU A 205 18.22 -17.24 -9.98
CA LEU A 205 18.05 -16.32 -11.12
C LEU A 205 18.46 -16.97 -12.46
N SER A 206 19.55 -17.74 -12.47
CA SER A 206 20.00 -18.49 -13.66
C SER A 206 19.09 -19.66 -14.04
N ASN A 207 18.22 -20.13 -13.14
CA ASN A 207 17.33 -21.29 -13.35
C ASN A 207 15.85 -20.94 -13.14
N ILE A 208 15.48 -19.67 -13.35
CA ILE A 208 14.12 -19.16 -13.09
C ILE A 208 13.02 -19.85 -13.92
N GLN A 209 13.38 -20.52 -15.00
CA GLN A 209 12.49 -21.34 -15.83
C GLN A 209 12.09 -22.66 -15.16
N SER A 210 12.79 -23.10 -14.11
CA SER A 210 12.38 -24.24 -13.29
C SER A 210 11.17 -23.85 -12.43
N LYS A 211 10.08 -24.61 -12.54
CA LYS A 211 8.81 -24.35 -11.82
C LYS A 211 9.01 -24.16 -10.31
N ASN A 212 9.85 -24.99 -9.69
CA ASN A 212 10.09 -24.96 -8.25
C ASN A 212 10.92 -23.72 -7.85
N VAL A 213 11.91 -23.34 -8.67
CA VAL A 213 12.72 -22.12 -8.46
C VAL A 213 11.87 -20.86 -8.65
N TYR A 214 11.07 -20.81 -9.72
CA TYR A 214 10.10 -19.77 -9.98
C TYR A 214 9.13 -19.60 -8.80
N TYR A 215 8.60 -20.70 -8.27
CA TYR A 215 7.71 -20.67 -7.12
C TYR A 215 8.37 -20.07 -5.87
N VAL A 216 9.62 -20.43 -5.55
CA VAL A 216 10.35 -19.85 -4.41
C VAL A 216 10.58 -18.35 -4.60
N LEU A 217 11.02 -17.91 -5.77
CA LEU A 217 11.21 -16.48 -6.07
C LEU A 217 9.88 -15.71 -5.97
N LYS A 218 8.82 -16.27 -6.56
CA LYS A 218 7.46 -15.72 -6.54
C LYS A 218 6.90 -15.61 -5.13
N ALA A 219 6.91 -16.70 -4.35
CA ALA A 219 6.41 -16.69 -2.98
C ALA A 219 7.24 -15.77 -2.08
N SER A 220 8.57 -15.70 -2.29
CA SER A 220 9.44 -14.76 -1.57
C SER A 220 9.06 -13.31 -1.84
N LEU A 221 8.94 -12.94 -3.11
CA LEU A 221 8.62 -11.59 -3.52
C LEU A 221 7.18 -11.18 -3.16
N SER A 222 6.20 -12.09 -3.27
CA SER A 222 4.82 -11.81 -2.85
C SER A 222 4.66 -11.70 -1.34
N THR A 223 5.40 -12.50 -0.56
CA THR A 223 5.41 -12.35 0.91
C THR A 223 6.08 -11.03 1.31
N LEU A 224 7.18 -10.65 0.65
CA LEU A 224 7.81 -9.34 0.83
C LEU A 224 6.87 -8.19 0.45
N HIS A 225 6.07 -8.33 -0.62
CA HIS A 225 5.04 -7.35 -0.97
C HIS A 225 4.01 -7.17 0.15
N ASN A 226 3.43 -8.27 0.64
CA ASN A 226 2.44 -8.24 1.72
C ASN A 226 3.00 -7.57 2.98
N ILE A 227 4.23 -7.93 3.38
CA ILE A 227 4.94 -7.28 4.48
C ILE A 227 5.10 -5.78 4.19
N ALA A 228 5.58 -5.38 3.02
CA ALA A 228 5.85 -3.98 2.66
C ALA A 228 4.62 -3.06 2.73
N ARG A 229 3.39 -3.60 2.61
CA ARG A 229 2.14 -2.83 2.80
C ARG A 229 1.87 -2.40 4.24
N CYS A 230 2.52 -3.03 5.22
CA CYS A 230 2.32 -2.77 6.64
C CYS A 230 2.95 -1.44 7.08
N SER A 231 2.43 -0.83 8.15
CA SER A 231 3.15 0.25 8.84
C SER A 231 4.41 -0.25 9.55
N ASP A 232 5.37 0.67 9.75
CA ASP A 232 6.59 0.51 10.56
C ASP A 232 7.62 -0.55 10.13
N VAL A 233 7.36 -1.35 9.08
CA VAL A 233 8.28 -2.41 8.61
C VAL A 233 9.47 -1.94 7.75
N LYS A 234 9.49 -0.70 7.27
CA LYS A 234 10.49 -0.22 6.28
C LYS A 234 11.94 -0.47 6.70
N HIS A 235 12.24 -0.39 8.00
CA HIS A 235 13.58 -0.60 8.55
C HIS A 235 14.14 -2.00 8.23
N PHE A 236 13.32 -3.06 8.33
CA PHE A 236 13.73 -4.42 7.96
C PHE A 236 14.19 -4.54 6.50
N PHE A 237 13.52 -3.85 5.56
CA PHE A 237 13.91 -3.84 4.15
C PHE A 237 15.20 -3.07 3.91
N LYS A 238 15.41 -1.97 4.65
CA LYS A 238 16.59 -1.11 4.59
C LYS A 238 17.84 -1.83 5.11
N GLU A 239 17.73 -2.50 6.26
CA GLU A 239 18.80 -3.32 6.85
C GLU A 239 19.23 -4.47 5.92
N ASN A 240 18.27 -5.07 5.22
CA ASN A 240 18.53 -6.18 4.30
C ASN A 240 18.84 -5.74 2.86
N LYS A 241 18.90 -4.43 2.58
CA LYS A 241 19.12 -3.86 1.24
C LYS A 241 18.14 -4.41 0.19
N THR A 242 16.92 -4.72 0.59
CA THR A 242 15.95 -5.42 -0.26
C THR A 242 15.62 -4.66 -1.53
N ALA A 243 15.62 -3.32 -1.50
CA ALA A 243 15.46 -2.49 -2.70
C ALA A 243 16.59 -2.69 -3.73
N GLU A 244 17.86 -2.78 -3.30
CA GLU A 244 19.00 -3.07 -4.19
C GLU A 244 18.86 -4.43 -4.88
N VAL A 245 18.31 -5.43 -4.17
CA VAL A 245 18.12 -6.80 -4.66
C VAL A 245 16.91 -6.92 -5.60
N ILE A 246 15.84 -6.18 -5.34
CA ILE A 246 14.62 -6.20 -6.17
C ILE A 246 14.75 -5.32 -7.42
N MET A 247 15.58 -4.26 -7.41
CA MET A 247 15.70 -3.32 -8.54
C MET A 247 15.90 -4.00 -9.92
N PRO A 248 16.74 -5.04 -10.10
CA PRO A 248 16.89 -5.71 -11.40
C PRO A 248 15.63 -6.42 -11.91
N PHE A 249 14.68 -6.75 -11.03
CA PHE A 249 13.46 -7.46 -11.40
C PHE A 249 12.48 -6.59 -12.20
N ILE A 250 12.53 -5.25 -12.07
CA ILE A 250 11.64 -4.35 -12.83
C ILE A 250 11.93 -4.34 -14.34
N SER A 251 13.09 -4.86 -14.76
CA SER A 251 13.47 -5.02 -16.17
C SER A 251 13.32 -6.46 -16.68
N MET A 252 12.72 -7.37 -15.90
CA MET A 252 12.58 -8.78 -16.30
C MET A 252 11.46 -9.01 -17.32
N LYS A 253 11.66 -10.04 -18.15
CA LYS A 253 10.65 -10.51 -19.12
C LYS A 253 9.41 -11.12 -18.46
N ASP A 254 9.53 -11.64 -17.23
CA ASP A 254 8.39 -12.19 -16.50
C ASP A 254 7.49 -11.06 -15.99
N GLU A 255 6.34 -10.87 -16.63
CA GLU A 255 5.39 -9.81 -16.30
C GLU A 255 4.94 -9.85 -14.83
N PHE A 256 4.77 -11.06 -14.26
CA PHE A 256 4.31 -11.19 -12.88
C PHE A 256 5.35 -10.68 -11.89
N LEU A 257 6.58 -11.21 -11.97
CA LEU A 257 7.68 -10.83 -11.09
C LEU A 257 8.07 -9.36 -11.30
N LYS A 258 8.03 -8.85 -12.54
CA LYS A 258 8.26 -7.44 -12.85
C LYS A 258 7.26 -6.52 -12.13
N ALA A 259 5.97 -6.76 -12.31
CA ALA A 259 4.93 -5.91 -11.71
C ALA A 259 4.95 -5.96 -10.18
N ILE A 260 5.04 -7.15 -9.57
CA ILE A 260 5.06 -7.25 -8.11
C ILE A 260 6.37 -6.73 -7.49
N SER A 261 7.49 -6.74 -8.24
CA SER A 261 8.72 -6.03 -7.85
C SER A 261 8.53 -4.51 -7.84
N MET A 262 7.95 -3.96 -8.91
CA MET A 262 7.66 -2.53 -9.01
C MET A 262 6.69 -2.08 -7.91
N LEU A 263 5.63 -2.85 -7.67
CA LEU A 263 4.68 -2.65 -6.58
C LEU A 263 5.39 -2.69 -5.22
N THR A 264 6.24 -3.69 -4.95
CA THR A 264 6.98 -3.79 -3.67
C THR A 264 7.93 -2.61 -3.47
N LEU A 265 8.67 -2.23 -4.50
CA LEU A 265 9.57 -1.08 -4.46
C LEU A 265 8.82 0.21 -4.11
N ALA A 266 7.64 0.45 -4.67
CA ALA A 266 6.81 1.62 -4.38
C ALA A 266 6.42 1.79 -2.89
N TYR A 267 6.48 0.72 -2.09
CA TYR A 267 6.30 0.79 -0.63
C TYR A 267 7.61 0.98 0.14
N ILE A 268 8.73 0.44 -0.34
CA ILE A 268 9.98 0.33 0.46
C ILE A 268 11.07 1.34 0.11
N VAL A 269 11.03 1.98 -1.08
CA VAL A 269 12.00 3.03 -1.42
C VAL A 269 11.71 4.32 -0.64
N GLU A 270 12.73 5.18 -0.53
CA GLU A 270 12.62 6.53 0.03
C GLU A 270 12.20 7.54 -1.07
N GLU A 271 11.76 8.73 -0.68
CA GLU A 271 11.21 9.72 -1.64
C GLU A 271 12.21 10.17 -2.71
N GLU A 272 13.49 10.26 -2.36
CA GLU A 272 14.59 10.59 -3.28
C GLU A 272 14.78 9.53 -4.37
N GLU A 273 14.41 8.28 -4.08
CA GLU A 273 14.56 7.14 -4.96
C GLU A 273 13.32 6.87 -5.83
N ASN A 274 12.18 7.53 -5.58
CA ASN A 274 10.96 7.40 -6.40
C ASN A 274 11.18 7.72 -7.89
N THR A 275 12.18 8.54 -8.21
CA THR A 275 12.59 8.82 -9.61
C THR A 275 13.11 7.58 -10.35
N LYS A 276 13.59 6.55 -9.63
CA LYS A 276 14.01 5.26 -10.20
C LYS A 276 12.84 4.34 -10.56
N LEU A 277 11.63 4.69 -10.14
CA LEU A 277 10.39 3.93 -10.39
C LEU A 277 9.54 4.53 -11.53
N ILE A 278 10.13 5.37 -12.39
CA ILE A 278 9.52 5.73 -13.68
C ILE A 278 9.39 4.45 -14.50
N ASP A 279 8.19 4.15 -14.98
CA ASP A 279 7.98 2.97 -15.80
C ASP A 279 8.42 3.21 -17.25
N GLU A 280 9.50 2.54 -17.66
CA GLU A 280 9.96 2.47 -19.05
C GLU A 280 9.54 1.17 -19.75
N THR A 281 8.76 0.31 -19.05
CA THR A 281 8.57 -1.11 -19.39
C THR A 281 7.11 -1.51 -19.60
N ASN A 282 6.20 -0.54 -19.60
CA ASN A 282 4.73 -0.72 -19.73
C ASN A 282 4.10 -1.63 -18.64
N THR A 283 4.74 -1.68 -17.47
CA THR A 283 4.26 -2.37 -16.27
C THR A 283 3.04 -1.70 -15.64
N ILE A 284 2.93 -0.37 -15.68
CA ILE A 284 1.75 0.39 -15.22
C ILE A 284 0.52 -0.04 -16.02
N SER A 285 0.65 -0.19 -17.35
CA SER A 285 -0.43 -0.68 -18.20
C SER A 285 -0.86 -2.11 -17.83
N SER A 286 0.10 -3.01 -17.54
CA SER A 286 -0.22 -4.33 -16.97
C SER A 286 -0.99 -4.20 -15.65
N ILE A 287 -0.55 -3.39 -14.69
CA ILE A 287 -1.20 -3.24 -13.38
C ILE A 287 -2.63 -2.66 -13.51
N VAL A 288 -2.85 -1.68 -14.40
CA VAL A 288 -4.20 -1.15 -14.70
C VAL A 288 -5.09 -2.24 -15.31
N SER A 289 -4.58 -3.01 -16.29
CA SER A 289 -5.31 -4.15 -16.86
C SER A 289 -5.60 -5.23 -15.82
N TRP A 290 -4.68 -5.50 -14.89
CA TRP A 290 -4.91 -6.44 -13.79
C TRP A 290 -5.98 -5.92 -12.81
N THR A 291 -6.05 -4.60 -12.60
CA THR A 291 -7.07 -3.95 -11.77
C THR A 291 -8.45 -4.11 -12.41
N GLU A 292 -8.56 -3.88 -13.72
CA GLU A 292 -9.77 -4.16 -14.51
C GLU A 292 -10.20 -5.63 -14.40
N ASN A 293 -9.29 -6.57 -14.68
CA ASN A 293 -9.59 -8.00 -14.56
C ASN A 293 -9.97 -8.42 -13.12
N ALA A 294 -9.45 -7.72 -12.09
CA ALA A 294 -9.84 -7.96 -10.70
C ALA A 294 -11.26 -7.42 -10.42
N VAL A 295 -11.61 -6.25 -10.95
CA VAL A 295 -12.97 -5.67 -10.89
C VAL A 295 -13.99 -6.57 -11.60
N ASP A 296 -13.58 -7.22 -12.70
CA ASP A 296 -14.40 -8.16 -13.48
C ASP A 296 -14.40 -9.59 -12.93
N GLY A 297 -13.64 -9.87 -11.86
CA GLY A 297 -13.47 -11.18 -11.21
C GLY A 297 -14.70 -11.73 -10.46
N GLY A 298 -15.91 -11.28 -10.82
CA GLY A 298 -17.17 -11.69 -10.20
C GLY A 298 -17.23 -11.40 -8.70
N SER A 299 -17.90 -12.27 -7.94
CA SER A 299 -18.06 -12.12 -6.48
C SER A 299 -16.75 -12.19 -5.68
N LYS A 300 -15.65 -12.68 -6.28
CA LYS A 300 -14.35 -12.77 -5.60
C LYS A 300 -13.53 -11.49 -5.68
N ARG A 301 -13.80 -10.65 -6.69
CA ARG A 301 -13.06 -9.42 -7.00
C ARG A 301 -11.54 -9.57 -6.84
N ARG A 302 -10.94 -10.54 -7.54
CA ARG A 302 -9.48 -10.80 -7.53
C ARG A 302 -8.96 -11.26 -8.88
N PHE A 303 -7.74 -10.85 -9.22
CA PHE A 303 -6.99 -11.32 -10.38
C PHE A 303 -5.51 -11.53 -10.06
N LYS A 304 -4.92 -12.63 -10.54
CA LYS A 304 -3.52 -13.07 -10.25
C LYS A 304 -3.16 -13.16 -8.74
N GLY A 305 -4.15 -13.11 -7.85
CA GLY A 305 -4.00 -13.09 -6.40
C GLY A 305 -4.37 -11.76 -5.75
N PHE A 306 -4.38 -10.64 -6.47
CA PHE A 306 -4.64 -9.30 -5.93
C PHE A 306 -6.11 -8.90 -6.02
N THR A 307 -6.57 -8.06 -5.08
CA THR A 307 -7.83 -7.32 -5.17
C THR A 307 -7.66 -6.00 -5.96
N PRO A 308 -8.76 -5.38 -6.43
CA PRO A 308 -8.72 -4.06 -7.07
C PRO A 308 -8.09 -2.98 -6.19
N TRP A 309 -8.40 -2.96 -4.89
CA TRP A 309 -7.92 -1.92 -3.97
C TRP A 309 -6.40 -2.03 -3.73
N GLU A 310 -5.83 -3.23 -3.69
CA GLU A 310 -4.40 -3.46 -3.51
C GLU A 310 -3.58 -2.96 -4.71
N LEU A 311 -4.05 -3.29 -5.92
CA LEU A 311 -3.43 -2.81 -7.16
C LEU A 311 -3.55 -1.29 -7.27
N THR A 312 -4.70 -0.73 -6.87
CA THR A 312 -4.94 0.73 -6.88
C THR A 312 -4.06 1.48 -5.89
N GLN A 313 -3.84 0.97 -4.67
CA GLN A 313 -2.84 1.52 -3.73
C GLN A 313 -1.41 1.42 -4.28
N GLY A 314 -1.11 0.37 -5.04
CA GLY A 314 0.15 0.25 -5.77
C GLY A 314 0.34 1.32 -6.85
N LEU A 315 -0.69 1.52 -7.68
CA LEU A 315 -0.73 2.58 -8.71
C LEU A 315 -0.61 3.97 -8.09
N ASP A 316 -1.30 4.23 -6.99
CA ASP A 316 -1.24 5.48 -6.22
C ASP A 316 0.20 5.82 -5.78
N LYS A 317 0.91 4.85 -5.18
CA LYS A 317 2.32 5.04 -4.79
C LYS A 317 3.25 5.26 -5.98
N LEU A 318 3.02 4.57 -7.10
CA LEU A 318 3.77 4.80 -8.34
C LEU A 318 3.44 6.16 -8.97
N ALA A 319 2.22 6.65 -8.82
CA ALA A 319 1.73 7.94 -9.32
C ALA A 319 2.28 9.16 -8.56
N VAL A 320 3.08 8.98 -7.50
CA VAL A 320 3.88 10.07 -6.92
C VAL A 320 4.75 10.73 -8.01
N ASN A 321 5.25 9.95 -8.98
CA ASN A 321 5.97 10.46 -10.14
C ASN A 321 5.02 10.98 -11.25
N ASP A 322 5.24 12.20 -11.75
CA ASP A 322 4.38 12.84 -12.76
C ASP A 322 4.30 12.08 -14.10
N THR A 323 5.40 11.46 -14.55
CA THR A 323 5.39 10.61 -15.75
C THR A 323 4.46 9.40 -15.55
N ASN A 324 4.50 8.79 -14.36
CA ASN A 324 3.63 7.67 -14.04
C ASN A 324 2.15 8.11 -13.93
N LYS A 325 1.84 9.31 -13.43
CA LYS A 325 0.44 9.83 -13.41
C LYS A 325 -0.20 9.80 -14.80
N ILE A 326 0.55 10.25 -15.80
CA ILE A 326 0.10 10.28 -17.19
C ILE A 326 -0.11 8.85 -17.71
N GLN A 327 0.85 7.94 -17.48
CA GLN A 327 0.76 6.54 -17.90
C GLN A 327 -0.44 5.79 -17.28
N VAL A 328 -0.76 6.03 -16.00
CA VAL A 328 -1.93 5.40 -15.35
C VAL A 328 -3.22 5.76 -16.07
N VAL A 329 -3.40 7.03 -16.45
CA VAL A 329 -4.61 7.46 -17.17
C VAL A 329 -4.61 7.01 -18.62
N GLU A 330 -3.46 7.02 -19.31
CA GLU A 330 -3.34 6.56 -20.70
C GLU A 330 -3.49 5.04 -20.84
N ALA A 331 -3.19 4.28 -19.79
CA ALA A 331 -3.52 2.86 -19.68
C ALA A 331 -5.02 2.56 -19.47
N GLY A 332 -5.88 3.59 -19.35
CA GLY A 332 -7.33 3.40 -19.23
C GLY A 332 -7.85 3.23 -17.80
N ALA A 333 -7.17 3.76 -16.78
CA ALA A 333 -7.59 3.58 -15.39
C ALA A 333 -8.92 4.29 -15.02
N LEU A 334 -9.30 5.40 -15.69
CA LEU A 334 -10.45 6.20 -15.27
C LEU A 334 -11.81 5.46 -15.34
N PRO A 335 -12.15 4.70 -16.40
CA PRO A 335 -13.34 3.83 -16.41
C PRO A 335 -13.32 2.76 -15.31
N VAL A 336 -12.16 2.18 -15.01
CA VAL A 336 -12.00 1.17 -13.94
C VAL A 336 -12.26 1.81 -12.57
N PHE A 337 -11.68 2.98 -12.33
CA PHE A 337 -11.86 3.74 -11.10
C PHE A 337 -13.31 4.18 -10.90
N LEU A 338 -14.04 4.60 -11.96
CA LEU A 338 -15.47 4.87 -11.85
C LEU A 338 -16.25 3.65 -11.35
N ARG A 339 -15.96 2.46 -11.90
CA ARG A 339 -16.59 1.19 -11.46
C ARG A 339 -16.24 0.82 -10.03
N MET A 340 -15.02 1.11 -9.57
CA MET A 340 -14.59 0.90 -8.18
C MET A 340 -15.26 1.87 -7.19
N LEU A 341 -15.38 3.16 -7.54
CA LEU A 341 -16.12 4.13 -6.71
C LEU A 341 -17.62 3.79 -6.62
N GLN A 342 -18.20 3.19 -7.66
CA GLN A 342 -19.59 2.74 -7.67
C GLN A 342 -19.83 1.41 -6.94
N HIS A 343 -18.77 0.64 -6.64
CA HIS A 343 -18.86 -0.60 -5.89
C HIS A 343 -18.97 -0.30 -4.39
N ASP A 344 -19.85 -0.99 -3.68
CA ASP A 344 -20.08 -0.79 -2.23
C ASP A 344 -19.04 -1.54 -1.38
N ASP A 345 -17.77 -1.25 -1.60
CA ASP A 345 -16.67 -1.63 -0.71
C ASP A 345 -15.87 -0.38 -0.31
N PRO A 346 -15.83 -0.02 0.98
CA PRO A 346 -15.06 1.12 1.45
C PRO A 346 -13.55 1.06 1.15
N LYS A 347 -12.95 -0.13 0.98
CA LYS A 347 -11.52 -0.23 0.63
C LYS A 347 -11.27 0.15 -0.82
N GLU A 348 -12.05 -0.38 -1.76
CA GLU A 348 -12.04 0.06 -3.16
C GLU A 348 -12.35 1.56 -3.26
N GLN A 349 -13.44 2.04 -2.65
CA GLN A 349 -13.81 3.46 -2.68
C GLN A 349 -12.70 4.38 -2.13
N SER A 350 -12.12 4.05 -0.96
CA SER A 350 -11.09 4.88 -0.32
C SER A 350 -9.80 4.90 -1.12
N SER A 351 -9.31 3.73 -1.56
CA SER A 351 -8.06 3.61 -2.32
C SER A 351 -8.17 4.26 -3.70
N THR A 352 -9.29 4.10 -4.40
CA THR A 352 -9.54 4.78 -5.67
C THR A 352 -9.66 6.29 -5.51
N ALA A 353 -10.37 6.78 -4.48
CA ALA A 353 -10.46 8.21 -4.23
C ALA A 353 -9.08 8.83 -3.91
N HIS A 354 -8.23 8.13 -3.15
CA HIS A 354 -6.85 8.55 -2.89
C HIS A 354 -6.00 8.57 -4.16
N CYS A 355 -6.07 7.50 -4.98
CA CYS A 355 -5.35 7.44 -6.24
C CYS A 355 -5.77 8.57 -7.20
N ILE A 356 -7.07 8.87 -7.32
CA ILE A 356 -7.56 10.02 -8.09
C ILE A 356 -7.05 11.34 -7.52
N TRP A 357 -6.97 11.49 -6.20
CA TRP A 357 -6.37 12.66 -5.56
C TRP A 357 -4.90 12.82 -5.97
N THR A 358 -4.06 11.79 -5.81
CA THR A 358 -2.66 11.79 -6.22
C THR A 358 -2.48 12.12 -7.71
N LEU A 359 -3.31 11.54 -8.58
CA LEU A 359 -3.32 11.81 -10.01
C LEU A 359 -3.70 13.27 -10.33
N SER A 360 -4.66 13.85 -9.60
CA SER A 360 -5.17 15.20 -9.83
C SER A 360 -4.17 16.33 -9.52
N PHE A 361 -2.99 16.04 -9.00
CA PHE A 361 -1.90 17.02 -8.89
C PHE A 361 -1.31 17.40 -10.27
N ASP A 362 -1.28 16.49 -11.24
CA ASP A 362 -0.90 16.86 -12.61
C ASP A 362 -2.07 17.55 -13.34
N LYS A 363 -1.78 18.66 -14.02
CA LYS A 363 -2.80 19.49 -14.68
C LYS A 363 -3.50 18.76 -15.83
N THR A 364 -2.76 17.99 -16.62
CA THR A 364 -3.26 17.29 -17.81
C THR A 364 -4.15 16.12 -17.41
N VAL A 365 -3.69 15.35 -16.42
CA VAL A 365 -4.43 14.25 -15.81
C VAL A 365 -5.69 14.74 -15.10
N ARG A 366 -5.61 15.84 -14.34
CA ARG A 366 -6.78 16.48 -13.72
C ARG A 366 -7.84 16.90 -14.75
N GLN A 367 -7.42 17.43 -15.91
CA GLN A 367 -8.35 17.77 -16.97
C GLN A 367 -9.05 16.53 -17.55
N LYS A 368 -8.30 15.45 -17.83
CA LYS A 368 -8.88 14.14 -18.24
C LYS A 368 -9.85 13.57 -17.19
N ILE A 369 -9.58 13.78 -15.89
CA ILE A 369 -10.45 13.38 -14.76
C ILE A 369 -11.76 14.19 -14.74
N ILE A 370 -11.71 15.49 -15.05
CA ILE A 370 -12.90 16.38 -15.13
C ILE A 370 -13.77 16.03 -16.35
N GLU A 371 -13.13 15.72 -17.48
CA GLU A 371 -13.81 15.37 -18.74
C GLU A 371 -14.45 13.98 -18.72
N HIS A 372 -14.00 13.08 -17.83
CA HIS A 372 -14.56 11.75 -17.71
C HIS A 372 -15.94 11.78 -17.04
N GLU A 373 -16.98 11.47 -17.82
CA GLU A 373 -18.37 11.44 -17.36
C GLU A 373 -18.55 10.57 -16.11
N GLY A 374 -19.39 11.02 -15.18
CA GLY A 374 -19.74 10.31 -13.94
C GLY A 374 -18.68 10.32 -12.82
N LEU A 375 -17.40 10.55 -13.12
CA LEU A 375 -16.31 10.35 -12.16
C LEU A 375 -16.29 11.42 -11.05
N VAL A 376 -16.42 12.71 -11.42
CA VAL A 376 -16.57 13.80 -10.42
C VAL A 376 -17.85 13.63 -9.60
N ALA A 377 -18.97 13.23 -10.23
CA ALA A 377 -20.24 13.01 -9.55
C ALA A 377 -20.19 11.85 -8.54
N ALA A 378 -19.47 10.77 -8.86
CA ALA A 378 -19.23 9.66 -7.93
C ALA A 378 -18.45 10.15 -6.68
N LEU A 379 -17.39 10.95 -6.87
CA LEU A 379 -16.66 11.56 -5.76
C LEU A 379 -17.53 12.51 -4.93
N GLU A 380 -18.39 13.32 -5.56
CA GLU A 380 -19.33 14.22 -4.86
C GLU A 380 -20.34 13.46 -3.99
N ASN A 381 -20.86 12.33 -4.48
CA ASN A 381 -21.74 11.46 -3.70
C ASN A 381 -20.99 10.83 -2.51
N LEU A 382 -19.80 10.28 -2.75
CA LEU A 382 -18.97 9.66 -1.71
C LEU A 382 -18.35 10.65 -0.72
N SER A 383 -18.27 11.94 -1.05
CA SER A 383 -17.89 13.01 -0.10
C SER A 383 -18.85 13.15 1.10
N LYS A 384 -19.99 12.45 1.07
CA LYS A 384 -20.99 12.36 2.14
C LYS A 384 -21.09 10.96 2.76
N ASN A 385 -20.24 10.02 2.35
CA ASN A 385 -20.21 8.65 2.87
C ASN A 385 -19.95 8.66 4.38
N GLU A 386 -20.53 7.71 5.12
CA GLU A 386 -20.35 7.55 6.57
C GLU A 386 -18.91 7.19 6.93
N ASN A 387 -18.24 6.36 6.11
CA ASN A 387 -16.84 6.01 6.26
C ASN A 387 -15.95 7.27 6.17
N SER A 388 -15.19 7.53 7.23
CA SER A 388 -14.36 8.74 7.36
C SER A 388 -13.21 8.81 6.37
N GLU A 389 -12.65 7.66 5.97
CA GLU A 389 -11.51 7.58 5.06
C GLU A 389 -11.95 7.84 3.61
N VAL A 390 -13.02 7.15 3.16
CA VAL A 390 -13.68 7.41 1.87
C VAL A 390 -14.04 8.89 1.77
N ARG A 391 -14.74 9.43 2.78
CA ARG A 391 -15.13 10.85 2.82
C ARG A 391 -13.93 11.79 2.74
N LYS A 392 -12.88 11.56 3.53
CA LYS A 392 -11.65 12.36 3.52
C LYS A 392 -10.99 12.36 2.14
N ASN A 393 -10.81 11.18 1.55
CA ASN A 393 -10.11 11.03 0.28
C ASN A 393 -10.92 11.61 -0.89
N CYS A 394 -12.24 11.44 -0.90
CA CYS A 394 -13.12 12.12 -1.87
C CYS A 394 -13.09 13.64 -1.72
N LEU A 395 -13.09 14.18 -0.49
CA LEU A 395 -12.97 15.63 -0.27
C LEU A 395 -11.60 16.16 -0.70
N GLY A 396 -10.51 15.44 -0.47
CA GLY A 396 -9.16 15.79 -0.95
C GLY A 396 -9.08 15.80 -2.48
N ALA A 397 -9.57 14.75 -3.14
CA ALA A 397 -9.68 14.68 -4.60
C ALA A 397 -10.51 15.83 -5.17
N LEU A 398 -11.71 16.08 -4.62
CA LEU A 398 -12.58 17.17 -5.05
C LEU A 398 -11.94 18.55 -4.80
N TRP A 399 -11.20 18.73 -3.72
CA TRP A 399 -10.48 19.97 -3.44
C TRP A 399 -9.37 20.22 -4.47
N MET A 400 -8.61 19.20 -4.88
CA MET A 400 -7.62 19.36 -5.96
C MET A 400 -8.27 19.56 -7.34
N ILE A 401 -9.33 18.81 -7.65
CA ILE A 401 -10.05 18.88 -8.93
C ILE A 401 -10.71 20.25 -9.11
N LYS A 402 -11.33 20.79 -8.04
CA LYS A 402 -12.04 22.07 -8.06
C LYS A 402 -11.15 23.25 -7.68
N GLY A 403 -10.05 23.06 -6.95
CA GLY A 403 -9.30 24.10 -6.25
C GLY A 403 -8.59 25.12 -7.14
N GLU A 404 -7.99 24.71 -8.26
CA GLU A 404 -7.45 25.66 -9.25
C GLU A 404 -8.56 26.50 -9.93
N ASN A 405 -9.80 25.99 -9.92
CA ASN A 405 -11.00 26.64 -10.41
C ASN A 405 -11.92 27.13 -9.27
N ASP A 406 -11.46 27.18 -8.01
CA ASP A 406 -12.33 27.52 -6.87
C ASP A 406 -12.82 28.96 -7.05
N PRO A 407 -14.13 29.17 -7.30
CA PRO A 407 -14.65 30.51 -7.50
C PRO A 407 -14.38 31.36 -6.26
N ALA A 408 -14.35 30.79 -5.06
CA ALA A 408 -14.05 31.57 -3.86
C ALA A 408 -12.59 32.03 -3.78
N THR A 409 -11.61 31.29 -4.30
CA THR A 409 -10.20 31.69 -4.33
C THR A 409 -9.95 32.72 -5.42
N THR A 410 -10.45 32.46 -6.63
CA THR A 410 -10.48 33.41 -7.75
C THR A 410 -11.17 34.72 -7.33
N THR A 411 -12.41 34.66 -6.84
CA THR A 411 -13.17 35.83 -6.37
C THR A 411 -12.53 36.51 -5.15
N LYS A 412 -11.85 35.80 -4.23
CA LYS A 412 -11.10 36.48 -3.15
C LYS A 412 -9.94 37.30 -3.69
N ALA A 413 -9.20 36.77 -4.65
CA ALA A 413 -8.10 37.48 -5.30
C ALA A 413 -8.63 38.65 -6.13
N GLU A 414 -9.64 38.42 -6.98
CA GLU A 414 -10.32 39.43 -7.79
C GLU A 414 -10.90 40.54 -6.91
N TYR A 415 -11.58 40.20 -5.81
CA TYR A 415 -12.10 41.17 -4.85
C TYR A 415 -10.97 41.96 -4.17
N THR A 416 -9.86 41.31 -3.80
CA THR A 416 -8.68 41.99 -3.24
C THR A 416 -8.10 42.99 -4.26
N PHE A 417 -8.07 42.62 -5.54
CA PHE A 417 -7.64 43.46 -6.66
C PHE A 417 -8.60 44.64 -6.94
N GLN A 418 -9.90 44.37 -7.05
CA GLN A 418 -10.97 45.36 -7.25
C GLN A 418 -11.03 46.40 -6.12
N GLN A 419 -10.93 45.94 -4.87
CA GLN A 419 -10.86 46.80 -3.69
C GLN A 419 -9.51 47.52 -3.54
N ARG A 420 -8.60 47.39 -4.53
CA ARG A 420 -7.25 47.97 -4.56
C ARG A 420 -6.44 47.71 -3.28
N LYS A 421 -6.68 46.58 -2.61
CA LYS A 421 -5.96 46.22 -1.40
C LYS A 421 -4.53 45.85 -1.76
N GLU A 422 -3.59 46.25 -0.92
CA GLU A 422 -2.20 45.84 -1.10
C GLU A 422 -2.04 44.35 -0.81
N TYR A 423 -1.72 43.59 -1.87
CA TYR A 423 -1.24 42.21 -1.79
C TYR A 423 0.22 42.13 -2.22
N ILE A 424 0.99 41.25 -1.58
CA ILE A 424 2.37 40.93 -1.95
C ILE A 424 2.36 39.51 -2.55
N PRO A 425 2.62 39.35 -3.86
CA PRO A 425 2.71 38.03 -4.47
C PRO A 425 3.96 37.24 -4.03
N LEU A 426 3.79 35.94 -3.83
CA LEU A 426 4.86 35.01 -3.48
C LEU A 426 4.87 33.85 -4.50
N MET A 427 6.05 33.52 -5.05
CA MET A 427 6.21 32.40 -5.98
C MET A 427 6.75 31.18 -5.24
N MET A 428 5.87 30.21 -4.97
CA MET A 428 6.21 29.01 -4.19
C MET A 428 6.75 27.84 -5.04
N GLN A 429 6.51 27.83 -6.36
CA GLN A 429 6.87 26.72 -7.26
C GLN A 429 7.86 27.17 -8.35
N LYS A 430 8.87 26.33 -8.60
CA LYS A 430 10.00 26.67 -9.48
C LYS A 430 9.59 26.60 -10.94
N LYS A 431 9.93 27.65 -11.72
CA LYS A 431 9.49 27.85 -13.12
C LYS A 431 7.97 28.00 -13.29
N TYR A 432 7.18 28.17 -12.22
CA TYR A 432 5.76 28.44 -12.33
C TYR A 432 5.52 29.72 -13.12
N ARG A 433 4.57 29.68 -14.05
CA ARG A 433 4.11 30.85 -14.82
C ARG A 433 2.65 31.06 -14.49
N PRO A 434 2.26 32.20 -13.90
CA PRO A 434 0.87 32.47 -13.58
C PRO A 434 0.07 32.66 -14.87
N ASP A 435 -1.04 31.96 -14.98
CA ASP A 435 -1.99 31.97 -16.08
C ASP A 435 -3.41 32.32 -15.57
N GLY A 436 -4.35 32.49 -16.50
CA GLY A 436 -5.76 32.78 -16.18
C GLY A 436 -5.96 33.99 -15.25
N TRP A 437 -6.81 33.82 -14.24
CA TRP A 437 -7.15 34.84 -13.25
C TRP A 437 -5.92 35.32 -12.46
N LEU A 438 -5.01 34.41 -12.10
CA LEU A 438 -3.84 34.75 -11.29
C LEU A 438 -2.81 35.52 -12.13
N GLY A 439 -2.64 35.16 -13.41
CA GLY A 439 -1.86 35.94 -14.37
C GLY A 439 -2.42 37.35 -14.56
N ALA A 440 -3.74 37.49 -14.71
CA ALA A 440 -4.41 38.78 -14.88
C ALA A 440 -4.27 39.69 -13.64
N ILE A 441 -4.37 39.13 -12.42
CA ILE A 441 -4.19 39.88 -11.17
C ILE A 441 -2.73 40.23 -10.92
N LEU A 442 -1.79 39.33 -11.23
CA LEU A 442 -0.36 39.61 -11.11
C LEU A 442 0.05 40.74 -12.04
N GLY A 443 -0.30 40.70 -13.32
CA GLY A 443 0.02 41.75 -14.29
C GLY A 443 1.48 42.20 -14.20
N ALA A 444 1.72 43.49 -14.01
CA ALA A 444 3.05 44.07 -13.84
C ALA A 444 3.73 43.85 -12.49
N LYS A 445 3.07 43.15 -11.56
CA LYS A 445 3.41 43.16 -10.15
C LYS A 445 4.42 42.09 -9.80
N LEU A 446 5.21 42.44 -8.79
CA LEU A 446 6.40 41.72 -8.42
C LEU A 446 6.21 40.74 -7.29
N PHE A 447 6.95 39.65 -7.41
CA PHE A 447 6.85 38.50 -6.52
C PHE A 447 8.18 38.22 -5.83
N PHE A 448 8.10 37.77 -4.59
CA PHE A 448 9.25 37.18 -3.89
C PHE A 448 9.32 35.69 -4.22
N ASP A 449 10.50 35.23 -4.66
CA ASP A 449 10.72 33.84 -5.09
C ASP A 449 11.09 32.95 -3.90
N PHE A 450 10.13 32.14 -3.46
CA PHE A 450 10.27 31.13 -2.40
C PHE A 450 10.39 29.70 -2.97
N SER A 451 10.59 29.55 -4.29
CA SER A 451 10.58 28.25 -4.99
C SER A 451 11.84 27.38 -4.81
N GLY A 452 12.67 27.69 -3.81
CA GLY A 452 13.99 27.08 -3.64
C GLY A 452 15.00 27.44 -4.73
N LYS A 453 14.74 28.48 -5.54
CA LYS A 453 15.74 29.06 -6.48
C LYS A 453 16.82 29.86 -5.77
N TYR A 454 16.48 30.48 -4.64
CA TYR A 454 17.36 31.25 -3.77
C TYR A 454 17.22 30.77 -2.31
N PRO A 455 18.21 31.03 -1.43
CA PRO A 455 18.09 30.73 0.00
C PRO A 455 16.86 31.41 0.61
N PHE A 456 16.12 30.68 1.44
CA PHE A 456 14.86 31.14 2.04
C PHE A 456 15.02 32.47 2.78
N GLU A 457 16.11 32.61 3.54
CA GLU A 457 16.45 33.79 4.32
C GLU A 457 16.55 35.04 3.45
N LYS A 458 17.04 34.93 2.22
CA LYS A 458 17.18 36.08 1.30
C LYS A 458 15.82 36.57 0.83
N SER A 459 14.94 35.67 0.41
CA SER A 459 13.58 36.00 -0.03
C SER A 459 12.72 36.49 1.14
N MET A 460 12.90 35.90 2.33
CA MET A 460 12.26 36.33 3.57
C MET A 460 12.71 37.74 4.00
N GLN A 461 14.00 38.07 3.91
CA GLN A 461 14.50 39.43 4.18
C GLN A 461 13.89 40.46 3.22
N GLY A 462 13.77 40.12 1.93
CA GLY A 462 13.09 40.97 0.94
C GLY A 462 11.61 41.19 1.28
N LEU A 463 10.88 40.12 1.58
CA LEU A 463 9.48 40.18 1.99
C LEU A 463 9.29 41.00 3.27
N LEU A 464 10.17 40.83 4.27
CA LEU A 464 10.16 41.63 5.49
C LEU A 464 10.47 43.11 5.25
N LYS A 465 11.27 43.47 4.22
CA LYS A 465 11.49 44.88 3.82
C LYS A 465 10.21 45.47 3.21
N GLU A 466 9.50 44.73 2.35
CA GLU A 466 8.23 45.16 1.73
C GLU A 466 7.09 45.30 2.75
N LEU A 467 7.03 44.42 3.75
CA LEU A 467 6.01 44.47 4.81
C LEU A 467 6.18 45.65 5.78
N ARG A 468 7.39 46.23 5.91
CA ARG A 468 7.73 47.25 6.94
C ARG A 468 7.02 48.60 6.82
N GLY A 469 6.19 48.83 5.79
CA GLY A 469 5.33 50.01 5.66
C GLY A 469 3.83 49.72 5.56
N ARG A 470 3.43 48.45 5.41
CA ARG A 470 2.03 48.09 5.09
C ARG A 470 1.29 47.62 6.33
N GLY A 471 0.34 48.43 6.80
CA GLY A 471 -0.57 48.07 7.89
C GLY A 471 -0.25 48.66 9.27
N GLN A 472 0.70 49.58 9.39
CA GLN A 472 0.86 50.39 10.61
C GLN A 472 -0.01 51.65 10.55
N LEU A 473 -0.88 51.82 11.55
CA LEU A 473 -1.53 53.11 11.82
C LEU A 473 -0.46 54.09 12.32
N SER A 474 0.04 54.90 11.39
CA SER A 474 0.89 56.08 11.58
C SER A 474 2.12 55.94 12.49
N HIS A 475 3.31 56.01 11.91
CA HIS A 475 4.26 57.08 12.27
C HIS A 475 5.27 57.36 11.14
N MET A 476 5.51 58.63 10.86
CA MET A 476 6.60 59.08 9.97
C MET A 476 7.95 58.96 10.68
N THR A 477 8.98 58.48 9.98
CA THR A 477 10.35 59.00 10.02
C THR A 477 11.08 58.62 8.73
N ASP A 478 11.80 59.58 8.14
CA ASP A 478 12.68 59.36 6.98
C ASP A 478 13.86 58.45 7.30
N SER A 479 14.21 57.58 6.35
CA SER A 479 15.61 57.25 6.04
C SER A 479 15.70 56.64 4.64
N THR A 480 16.48 57.28 3.76
CA THR A 480 16.87 56.77 2.44
C THR A 480 17.74 55.52 2.57
N ASP A 481 17.47 54.47 1.77
CA ASP A 481 18.47 53.47 1.38
C ASP A 481 18.04 52.70 0.11
N GLU A 482 19.04 52.22 -0.64
CA GLU A 482 18.98 51.97 -2.09
C GLU A 482 18.03 50.85 -2.59
N VAL A 483 17.81 50.89 -3.91
CA VAL A 483 16.87 50.08 -4.70
C VAL A 483 17.54 48.86 -5.31
N ASP A 484 17.01 47.67 -5.02
CA ASP A 484 17.33 46.42 -5.69
C ASP A 484 16.20 45.41 -5.37
N GLY A 485 15.47 44.79 -6.30
CA GLY A 485 15.34 45.02 -7.74
C GLY A 485 14.00 44.43 -8.22
N LEU A 486 13.28 45.14 -9.10
CA LEU A 486 11.86 44.93 -9.38
C LEU A 486 11.60 44.67 -10.89
N ILE A 487 11.20 43.45 -11.27
CA ILE A 487 10.90 42.93 -12.63
C ILE A 487 9.38 42.90 -12.97
N ALA A 488 8.91 43.70 -13.93
CA ALA A 488 7.50 43.77 -14.34
C ALA A 488 7.07 42.79 -15.45
N ALA A 489 5.75 42.70 -15.69
CA ALA A 489 5.06 42.05 -16.83
C ALA A 489 3.88 42.94 -17.33
N GLU A 490 3.14 42.57 -18.38
CA GLU A 490 2.24 43.51 -19.10
C GLU A 490 0.72 43.31 -18.89
N ASN A 491 -0.08 44.36 -19.16
CA ASN A 491 -1.47 44.57 -18.66
C ASN A 491 -2.62 44.03 -19.54
N HIS A 492 -3.82 43.77 -18.96
CA HIS A 492 -5.15 44.27 -19.44
C HIS A 492 -6.34 44.06 -18.45
N MET A 493 -7.47 44.76 -18.69
CA MET A 493 -8.64 45.14 -17.82
C MET A 493 -9.82 44.11 -17.71
N LEU A 494 -10.89 44.16 -16.86
CA LEU A 494 -11.48 45.10 -15.83
C LEU A 494 -12.60 44.40 -14.95
N ILE A 495 -13.00 45.02 -13.81
CA ILE A 495 -14.34 44.97 -13.09
C ILE A 495 -14.72 43.79 -12.12
N GLU A 496 -15.98 43.70 -11.64
CA GLU A 496 -16.46 43.45 -10.24
C GLU A 496 -17.70 42.50 -10.10
N GLY A 497 -18.08 41.87 -8.95
CA GLY A 497 -17.43 41.72 -7.62
C GLY A 497 -18.28 42.00 -6.34
N ASN A 498 -18.77 41.00 -5.55
CA ASN A 498 -19.34 41.23 -4.17
C ASN A 498 -19.47 39.96 -3.25
N PRO A 499 -19.34 40.00 -1.88
CA PRO A 499 -19.17 38.80 -1.01
C PRO A 499 -20.04 38.67 0.28
N HIS A 500 -19.96 37.54 1.01
CA HIS A 500 -20.29 37.27 2.46
C HIS A 500 -19.85 35.81 2.82
N LYS A 501 -19.81 35.26 4.07
CA LYS A 501 -19.35 35.67 5.43
C LYS A 501 -19.40 34.44 6.40
N THR A 502 -18.60 34.34 7.48
CA THR A 502 -18.62 33.19 8.43
C THR A 502 -18.39 33.56 9.91
N THR A 503 -18.85 32.68 10.80
CA THR A 503 -18.98 32.77 12.28
C THR A 503 -18.33 31.53 12.96
N VAL A 504 -17.94 31.48 14.24
CA VAL A 504 -17.64 32.52 15.27
C VAL A 504 -16.74 31.99 16.41
N ALA A 505 -16.80 30.69 16.74
CA ALA A 505 -16.41 30.09 18.03
C ALA A 505 -14.93 30.24 18.47
N ALA A 506 -14.01 30.61 17.58
CA ALA A 506 -12.58 30.74 17.88
C ALA A 506 -12.21 31.96 18.77
N HIS A 507 -13.18 32.54 19.50
CA HIS A 507 -13.11 33.94 19.93
C HIS A 507 -12.31 34.20 21.21
N MET A 508 -12.02 33.18 22.04
CA MET A 508 -11.24 33.36 23.28
C MET A 508 -9.72 33.28 23.02
N ALA A 509 -9.22 32.17 22.46
CA ALA A 509 -7.79 32.04 22.12
C ALA A 509 -7.33 33.17 21.17
N LEU A 510 -8.09 33.49 20.12
CA LEU A 510 -7.77 34.57 19.18
C LEU A 510 -7.86 36.00 19.77
N SER A 511 -8.31 36.16 21.02
CA SER A 511 -8.41 37.46 21.71
C SER A 511 -7.25 37.77 22.66
N MET A 512 -6.40 36.79 23.00
CA MET A 512 -5.26 37.01 23.89
C MET A 512 -4.24 37.98 23.28
N SER A 513 -3.90 39.01 24.04
CA SER A 513 -2.77 39.91 23.73
C SER A 513 -1.43 39.23 24.02
N ARG A 514 -0.32 39.88 23.65
CA ARG A 514 1.04 39.38 23.95
C ARG A 514 1.33 39.31 25.45
N ASP A 515 0.76 40.23 26.22
CA ASP A 515 0.88 40.23 27.67
C ASP A 515 0.07 39.06 28.28
N ASP A 516 -1.11 38.76 27.73
CA ASP A 516 -1.90 37.58 28.13
C ASP A 516 -1.19 36.26 27.81
N VAL A 517 -0.57 36.13 26.64
CA VAL A 517 0.26 34.96 26.29
C VAL A 517 1.47 34.85 27.22
N THR A 518 2.09 35.98 27.57
CA THR A 518 3.22 36.02 28.52
C THR A 518 2.79 35.54 29.91
N GLN A 519 1.67 36.05 30.45
CA GLN A 519 1.13 35.57 31.73
C GLN A 519 0.69 34.11 31.66
N TRP A 520 0.13 33.65 30.53
CA TRP A 520 -0.27 32.26 30.31
C TRP A 520 0.91 31.28 30.36
N LEU A 521 2.10 31.68 29.86
CA LEU A 521 3.35 30.93 29.95
C LEU A 521 3.88 30.90 31.40
N LEU A 522 3.94 32.05 32.07
CA LEU A 522 4.41 32.16 33.46
C LEU A 522 3.56 31.31 34.42
N ASN A 523 2.23 31.35 34.27
CA ASN A 523 1.28 30.55 35.06
C ASN A 523 1.45 29.03 34.89
N ARG A 524 2.18 28.58 33.85
CA ARG A 524 2.47 27.16 33.56
C ARG A 524 3.92 26.76 33.82
N HIS A 525 4.69 27.61 34.51
CA HIS A 525 6.12 27.40 34.79
C HIS A 525 6.97 27.21 33.52
N LEU A 526 6.63 27.98 32.46
CA LEU A 526 7.32 28.03 31.17
C LEU A 526 8.07 29.35 31.00
N ASP A 527 8.65 29.85 32.10
CA ASP A 527 9.37 31.13 32.19
C ASP A 527 10.51 31.23 31.15
N ILE A 528 11.16 30.11 30.83
CA ILE A 528 12.22 29.99 29.81
C ILE A 528 11.73 30.25 28.38
N CYS A 529 10.44 30.05 28.12
CA CYS A 529 9.82 30.31 26.81
C CYS A 529 9.52 31.80 26.62
N VAL A 530 9.30 32.58 27.68
CA VAL A 530 8.85 33.98 27.61
C VAL A 530 9.77 34.87 26.76
N PRO A 531 11.11 34.87 26.90
CA PRO A 531 11.99 35.70 26.06
C PRO A 531 11.91 35.34 24.58
N HIS A 532 11.66 34.06 24.27
CA HIS A 532 11.59 33.53 22.92
C HIS A 532 10.19 33.68 22.28
N MET A 533 9.16 33.91 23.10
CA MET A 533 7.75 33.95 22.70
C MET A 533 7.07 35.32 22.91
N ALA A 534 7.80 36.34 23.35
CA ALA A 534 7.30 37.71 23.59
C ALA A 534 6.62 38.40 22.36
N GLN A 535 6.75 37.83 21.16
CA GLN A 535 6.07 38.31 19.95
C GLN A 535 4.75 37.59 19.64
N LEU A 536 4.49 36.44 20.27
CA LEU A 536 3.28 35.65 20.06
C LEU A 536 2.07 36.33 20.71
N ASP A 537 1.03 36.58 19.91
CA ASP A 537 -0.33 36.81 20.41
C ASP A 537 -1.13 35.50 20.38
N GLY A 538 -2.37 35.54 20.85
CA GLY A 538 -3.24 34.35 20.88
C GLY A 538 -3.51 33.72 19.51
N LYS A 539 -3.38 34.49 18.42
CA LYS A 539 -3.56 33.98 17.05
C LYS A 539 -2.36 33.17 16.59
N LEU A 540 -1.15 33.67 16.88
CA LEU A 540 0.09 32.94 16.61
C LEU A 540 0.23 31.71 17.52
N LEU A 541 -0.21 31.79 18.77
CA LEU A 541 -0.27 30.64 19.67
C LEU A 541 -1.22 29.54 19.15
N TRP A 542 -2.40 29.93 18.63
CA TRP A 542 -3.32 29.00 17.96
C TRP A 542 -2.73 28.38 16.68
N GLN A 543 -2.00 29.15 15.87
CA GLN A 543 -1.29 28.60 14.72
C GLN A 543 -0.20 27.61 15.11
N LEU A 544 0.43 27.79 16.28
CA LEU A 544 1.40 26.82 16.81
C LEU A 544 0.73 25.51 17.24
N LYS A 545 -0.51 25.56 17.77
CA LYS A 545 -1.35 24.38 18.03
C LYS A 545 -1.72 23.66 16.72
N LEU A 546 -2.19 24.38 15.70
CA LEU A 546 -2.46 23.78 14.38
C LEU A 546 -1.21 23.15 13.76
N MET A 547 -0.05 23.80 13.85
CA MET A 547 1.23 23.26 13.37
C MET A 547 1.64 21.96 14.07
N LYS A 548 1.34 21.81 15.37
CA LYS A 548 1.56 20.56 16.11
C LYS A 548 0.68 19.44 15.55
N ASP A 549 -0.58 19.73 15.24
CA ASP A 549 -1.55 18.73 14.80
C ASP A 549 -1.36 18.35 13.32
N GLU A 550 -0.96 19.29 12.46
CA GLU A 550 -0.74 19.10 11.02
C GLU A 550 0.70 18.67 10.66
N ALA A 551 1.71 19.11 11.43
CA ALA A 551 3.14 18.91 11.13
C ALA A 551 3.99 18.64 12.40
N PRO A 552 3.68 17.59 13.19
CA PRO A 552 4.28 17.36 14.51
C PRO A 552 5.81 17.26 14.49
N GLN A 553 6.40 16.63 13.47
CA GLN A 553 7.88 16.54 13.36
C GLN A 553 8.54 17.92 13.22
N PHE A 554 7.94 18.81 12.43
CA PHE A 554 8.43 20.18 12.28
C PHE A 554 8.20 21.01 13.55
N PHE A 555 7.05 20.84 14.21
CA PHE A 555 6.76 21.46 15.51
C PHE A 555 7.83 21.09 16.55
N PHE A 556 8.10 19.80 16.78
CA PHE A 556 9.13 19.38 17.75
C PHE A 556 10.55 19.84 17.35
N HIS A 557 10.89 19.79 16.05
CA HIS A 557 12.16 20.32 15.55
C HIS A 557 12.30 21.84 15.77
N LEU A 558 11.21 22.61 15.70
CA LEU A 558 11.18 24.04 15.97
C LEU A 558 11.45 24.33 17.47
N LEU A 559 10.79 23.57 18.37
CA LEU A 559 10.98 23.70 19.81
C LEU A 559 12.42 23.39 20.24
N ASP A 560 13.01 22.35 19.67
CA ASP A 560 14.39 21.94 19.95
C ASP A 560 15.42 22.91 19.33
N THR A 561 15.33 23.19 18.02
CA THR A 561 16.42 23.90 17.32
C THR A 561 16.34 25.43 17.34
N LYS A 562 15.13 26.01 17.29
CA LYS A 562 14.95 27.47 17.26
C LYS A 562 14.70 28.05 18.65
N LEU A 563 13.96 27.32 19.49
CA LEU A 563 13.61 27.76 20.85
C LEU A 563 14.52 27.15 21.93
N LYS A 564 15.34 26.14 21.60
CA LYS A 564 16.35 25.52 22.48
C LYS A 564 15.77 25.03 23.82
N LEU A 565 14.53 24.55 23.78
CA LEU A 565 13.84 24.02 24.95
C LEU A 565 14.43 22.66 25.33
N SER A 566 14.58 22.39 26.64
CA SER A 566 14.98 21.05 27.06
C SER A 566 13.84 20.05 26.80
N PHE A 567 14.15 18.75 26.77
CA PHE A 567 13.15 17.70 26.63
C PHE A 567 11.99 17.82 27.63
N VAL A 568 12.27 18.25 28.87
CA VAL A 568 11.24 18.46 29.92
C VAL A 568 10.36 19.68 29.61
N ASP A 569 10.94 20.74 29.07
CA ASP A 569 10.21 21.97 28.71
C ASP A 569 9.35 21.75 27.46
N ILE A 570 9.85 20.97 26.49
CA ILE A 570 9.11 20.53 25.31
C ILE A 570 7.84 19.79 25.73
N LEU A 571 7.93 18.82 26.66
CA LEU A 571 6.76 18.08 27.13
C LEU A 571 5.75 18.99 27.84
N ARG A 572 6.20 19.89 28.72
CA ARG A 572 5.34 20.87 29.42
C ARG A 572 4.64 21.82 28.46
N PHE A 573 5.37 22.38 27.51
CA PHE A 573 4.84 23.28 26.49
C PHE A 573 3.85 22.59 25.56
N THR A 574 4.13 21.33 25.19
CA THR A 574 3.29 20.48 24.35
C THR A 574 1.95 20.17 25.01
N ALA A 575 1.94 19.90 26.33
CA ALA A 575 0.74 19.70 27.12
C ALA A 575 -0.07 21.01 27.29
N ALA A 576 0.62 22.11 27.62
CA ALA A 576 0.00 23.44 27.74
C ALA A 576 -0.76 23.85 26.46
N ILE A 577 -0.19 23.54 25.29
CA ILE A 577 -0.81 23.84 23.99
C ILE A 577 -2.07 23.02 23.69
N ASP A 578 -2.21 21.80 24.23
CA ASP A 578 -3.43 21.00 24.04
C ASP A 578 -4.64 21.52 24.84
N GLU A 579 -4.40 22.31 25.88
CA GLU A 579 -5.45 22.96 26.70
C GLU A 579 -6.08 24.19 26.00
N LEU A 580 -5.60 24.57 24.82
CA LEU A 580 -6.18 25.63 24.00
C LEU A 580 -7.35 25.05 23.19
N HIS A 581 -8.58 25.44 23.55
CA HIS A 581 -9.84 25.04 22.92
C HIS A 581 -10.64 26.26 22.42
#